data_AF-A0A2P8FXM9-F1
#
_entry.id   AF-A0A2P8FXM9-F1
#
_cell.length_a   1.000
_cell.length_b   1.000
_cell.length_c   1.000
_cell.angle_alpha   90.00
_cell.angle_beta   90.00
_cell.angle_gamma   90.00
#
_symmetry.space_group_name_H-M   'P 1'
#
loop_
_entity.id
_entity.type
_entity.pdbx_description
1 polymer ?
#
loop_
_entity_poly.entity_id
_entity_poly.type
_entity_poly.pdbx_seq_one_letter_code
_entity_poly.pdbx_strand_id
1 'polypeptide(L)' 'MNNQPNWWEPIFSGELEIGLNKEKLEDIEQETFLYFSEAHFDMESNA' A
#
# COMPACT_ATOMS: atom_id res chain seq x y z
N MET A 1 -5.58 -9.79 -21.05
CA MET A 1 -5.40 -9.01 -19.82
C MET A 1 -3.90 -8.92 -19.60
N ASN A 2 -3.35 -7.71 -19.49
CA ASN A 2 -1.92 -7.51 -19.31
C ASN A 2 -1.55 -7.91 -17.87
N ASN A 3 -1.07 -9.15 -17.69
CA ASN A 3 -0.52 -9.63 -16.43
C ASN A 3 0.87 -9.02 -16.21
N GLN A 4 0.95 -7.69 -16.07
CA GLN A 4 2.17 -7.06 -15.55
C GLN A 4 2.24 -7.42 -14.06
N PRO A 5 3.33 -8.05 -13.59
CA PRO A 5 3.46 -8.36 -12.18
C PRO A 5 3.49 -7.07 -11.36
N ASN A 6 2.78 -7.06 -10.24
CA ASN A 6 2.76 -5.90 -9.36
C ASN A 6 4.17 -5.71 -8.77
N TRP A 7 4.66 -4.46 -8.69
CA TRP A 7 6.03 -4.19 -8.21
C TRP A 7 6.28 -4.68 -6.78
N TRP A 8 5.23 -4.75 -5.97
CA TRP A 8 5.26 -5.20 -4.58
C TRP A 8 5.16 -6.72 -4.42
N GLU A 9 4.76 -7.45 -5.46
CA GLU A 9 4.49 -8.89 -5.43
C GLU A 9 5.71 -9.72 -5.00
N PRO A 10 6.95 -9.41 -5.47
CA PRO A 10 8.14 -10.11 -4.99
C PRO A 10 8.44 -9.85 -3.51
N ILE A 11 8.08 -8.67 -2.97
CA ILE A 11 8.35 -8.27 -1.59
C ILE A 11 7.50 -9.07 -0.61
N PHE A 12 6.25 -9.30 -0.98
CA PHE A 12 5.24 -9.95 -0.16
C PHE A 12 5.02 -11.43 -0.52
N SER A 13 5.95 -12.03 -1.24
CA SER A 13 5.94 -13.46 -1.57
C SER A 13 6.65 -14.31 -0.52
N GLY A 14 6.37 -15.62 -0.50
CA GLY A 14 7.06 -16.58 0.37
C GLY A 14 6.58 -16.53 1.82
N GLU A 15 7.49 -16.50 2.79
CA GLU A 15 7.13 -16.55 4.22
C GLU A 15 6.31 -15.32 4.67
N LEU A 16 6.53 -14.18 4.01
CA LEU A 16 5.79 -12.94 4.28
C LEU A 16 4.35 -12.98 3.75
N GLU A 17 4.00 -13.96 2.92
CA GLU A 17 2.62 -14.17 2.47
C GLU A 17 1.71 -14.57 3.65
N ILE A 18 2.28 -15.26 4.64
CA ILE A 18 1.58 -15.77 5.82
C ILE A 18 1.37 -14.63 6.81
N GLY A 19 0.30 -13.87 6.60
CA GLY A 19 -0.07 -12.73 7.45
C GLY A 19 -0.40 -11.46 6.68
N LEU A 20 -0.33 -11.50 5.35
CA LEU A 20 -0.79 -10.38 4.53
C LEU A 20 -2.27 -10.13 4.71
N ASN A 21 -2.59 -8.89 5.05
CA ASN A 21 -3.95 -8.40 4.94
C ASN A 21 -4.25 -8.10 3.46
N LYS A 22 -4.91 -9.04 2.80
CA LYS A 22 -5.27 -8.94 1.37
C LYS A 22 -6.15 -7.75 1.05
N GLU A 23 -7.03 -7.35 1.98
CA GLU A 23 -7.89 -6.18 1.83
C GLU A 23 -7.06 -4.89 1.76
N LYS A 24 -5.99 -4.79 2.58
CA LYS A 24 -5.07 -3.64 2.54
C LYS A 24 -4.09 -3.67 1.37
N LEU A 25 -3.87 -4.82 0.75
CA LEU A 25 -3.04 -4.93 -0.45
C LEU A 25 -3.71 -4.27 -1.65
N GLU A 26 -5.05 -4.28 -1.71
CA GLU A 26 -5.83 -3.57 -2.74
C GLU A 26 -5.57 -2.05 -2.69
N ASP A 27 -5.33 -1.49 -1.50
CA ASP A 27 -4.97 -0.07 -1.34
C ASP A 27 -3.60 0.26 -1.98
N ILE A 28 -2.68 -0.72 -2.02
CA ILE A 28 -1.37 -0.55 -2.67
C ILE A 28 -1.52 -0.49 -4.19
N GLU A 29 -2.48 -1.24 -4.77
CA GLU A 29 -2.78 -1.19 -6.20
C GLU A 29 -3.29 0.18 -6.65
N GLN A 30 -3.98 0.91 -5.77
CA GLN A 30 -4.50 2.23 -6.10
C GLN A 30 -3.42 3.33 -6.08
N GLU A 31 -2.21 3.03 -5.60
CA GLU A 31 -1.02 3.92 -5.53
C GLU A 31 -1.27 5.30 -4.90
N THR A 32 -2.45 5.51 -4.31
CA THR A 32 -2.92 6.83 -3.87
C THR A 32 -2.10 7.32 -2.68
N PHE A 33 -1.51 6.40 -1.92
CA PHE A 33 -0.59 6.64 -0.82
C PHE A 33 0.74 7.29 -1.25
N LEU A 34 1.14 7.19 -2.53
CA LEU A 34 2.39 7.80 -3.03
C LEU A 34 2.24 9.31 -3.19
N TYR A 35 1.01 9.79 -3.31
CA TYR A 35 0.73 11.19 -3.55
C TYR A 35 0.48 11.92 -2.25
N PHE A 36 1.14 13.06 -2.09
CA PHE A 36 0.87 13.97 -1.01
C PHE A 36 -0.55 14.53 -1.17
N SER A 37 -1.48 14.13 -0.30
CA SER A 37 -2.79 14.78 -0.20
C SER A 37 -2.72 15.87 0.87
N GLU A 38 -2.94 17.13 0.48
CA GLU A 38 -3.01 18.26 1.43
C GLU A 38 -4.08 18.08 2.52
N ALA A 39 -5.03 17.16 2.33
CA ALA A 39 -6.11 16.84 3.27
C ALA A 39 -5.67 16.12 4.57
N HIS A 40 -4.42 15.64 4.68
CA HIS A 40 -3.93 14.89 5.84
C HIS A 40 -3.08 15.73 6.83
N PHE A 41 -3.29 17.04 6.88
CA PHE A 41 -2.53 17.96 7.75
C PHE A 41 -3.10 18.15 9.18
N ASP A 42 -4.00 17.26 9.64
CA ASP A 42 -4.64 17.40 10.97
C ASP A 42 -4.00 16.56 12.10
N MET A 43 -2.78 16.01 11.91
CA MET A 43 -2.12 15.27 12.98
C MET A 43 -0.66 15.68 13.12
N GLU A 44 -0.44 16.76 13.86
CA GLU A 44 0.57 16.92 14.92
C GLU A 44 0.67 18.41 15.33
N SER A 45 -0.43 19.01 15.78
CA SER A 45 -0.32 20.11 16.74
C SER A 45 -0.21 19.50 18.14
N ASN A 46 0.96 18.95 18.45
CA ASN A 46 1.33 18.56 19.80
C ASN A 46 1.59 19.81 20.68
N ALA A 47 1.16 19.71 21.95
CA ALA A 47 1.41 20.55 23.14
C ALA A 47 0.43 21.68 23.45
#